data_AF-A0A8H8JQP7-F1
#
_entry.id   AF-A0A8H8JQP7-F1
#
_cell.length_a   1.000
_cell.length_b   1.000
_cell.length_c   1.000
_cell.angle_alpha   90.00
_cell.angle_beta   90.00
_cell.angle_gamma   90.00
#
_symmetry.space_group_name_H-M   'P 1'
#
loop_
_entity.id
_entity.type
_entity.pdbx_description
1 polymer ?
#
loop_
_entity_poly.entity_id
_entity_poly.type
_entity_poly.pdbx_seq_one_letter_code
_entity_poly.pdbx_strand_id
1 'polypeptide(L)'
;MSQRPTDYHLSTQNPQYQFYPEARRNLYVFPPGVADPGATNTVPIQLNPPQLEDYLKSQVAHDPVQHIYVTSLEYCKQLKKPWHEFIIVSVKSDDQGAAPLENFIVLDRTTTASSDRAAKHIVNAVSNSQLYPAQDMFRISYNGSIKNLLNHCNLSKYEVLEKLVFRNEAFLLYELAALSKAISSRHQFYNALKYQCFWYANLVWECIIQVLQSSTFDLTRSASAKMTRGDFGKIHYLKVSKEETLKVLVAFRREHFISERYLSEVR
;
A
#
# COMPACT_ATOMS: atom_id res chain seq x y z
N MET A 1 -38.78 51.98 1.46
CA MET A 1 -38.23 50.66 1.14
C MET A 1 -37.13 50.35 2.14
N SER A 2 -37.41 49.51 3.14
CA SER A 2 -36.42 48.97 4.09
C SER A 2 -36.98 47.63 4.55
N GLN A 3 -36.41 46.55 4.05
CA GLN A 3 -36.82 45.18 4.38
C GLN A 3 -36.08 44.74 5.65
N ARG A 4 -36.83 44.26 6.63
CA ARG A 4 -36.30 43.70 7.89
C ARG A 4 -35.66 42.33 7.64
N PRO A 5 -34.63 41.95 8.40
CA PRO A 5 -34.08 40.59 8.36
C PRO A 5 -35.07 39.61 9.01
N THR A 6 -35.30 38.48 8.36
CA THR A 6 -35.99 37.32 8.91
C THR A 6 -35.04 36.53 9.81
N ASP A 7 -35.41 36.44 11.08
CA ASP A 7 -34.74 35.60 12.08
C ASP A 7 -34.89 34.11 11.71
N TYR A 8 -33.77 33.46 11.42
CA TYR A 8 -33.71 32.01 11.30
C TYR A 8 -33.62 31.39 12.70
N HIS A 9 -34.74 30.91 13.21
CA HIS A 9 -34.79 30.02 14.37
C HIS A 9 -34.08 28.71 14.03
N LEU A 10 -32.87 28.52 14.57
CA LEU A 10 -32.21 27.22 14.64
C LEU A 10 -33.00 26.35 15.63
N SER A 11 -33.84 25.47 15.07
CA SER A 11 -34.49 24.39 15.81
C SER A 11 -33.42 23.47 16.39
N THR A 12 -33.21 23.59 17.70
CA THR A 12 -32.48 22.65 18.52
C THR A 12 -33.30 21.37 18.68
N GLN A 13 -32.58 20.23 18.59
CA GLN A 13 -32.98 18.89 19.00
C GLN A 13 -33.73 18.04 17.97
N ASN A 14 -32.96 17.25 17.22
CA ASN A 14 -33.38 15.90 16.88
C ASN A 14 -32.32 14.91 17.41
N PRO A 15 -32.52 14.29 18.59
CA PRO A 15 -31.53 13.41 19.22
C PRO A 15 -31.59 11.96 18.67
N GLN A 16 -32.00 11.78 17.41
CA GLN A 16 -32.06 10.47 16.75
C GLN A 16 -30.98 10.28 15.67
N TYR A 17 -29.78 10.82 15.87
CA TYR A 17 -28.60 10.17 15.31
C TYR A 17 -28.27 8.99 16.22
N GLN A 18 -28.99 7.90 16.00
CA GLN A 18 -28.61 6.56 16.42
C GLN A 18 -27.11 6.39 16.14
N PHE A 19 -26.39 5.80 17.10
CA PHE A 19 -25.02 5.32 16.94
C PHE A 19 -24.88 4.60 15.60
N TYR A 20 -24.36 5.27 14.58
CA TYR A 20 -24.01 4.62 13.33
C TYR A 20 -22.77 3.76 13.61
N PRO A 21 -22.80 2.44 13.33
CA PRO A 21 -21.63 1.57 13.41
C PRO A 21 -20.47 2.06 12.51
N GLU A 22 -20.73 2.99 11.59
CA GLU A 22 -19.75 3.61 10.69
C GLU A 22 -18.58 4.30 11.41
N ALA A 23 -18.74 4.69 12.69
CA ALA A 23 -17.68 5.32 13.47
C ALA A 23 -16.48 4.39 13.77
N ARG A 24 -16.60 3.09 13.51
CA ARG A 24 -15.53 2.10 13.70
C ARG A 24 -14.89 1.63 12.39
N ARG A 25 -15.14 2.35 11.29
CA ARG A 25 -14.59 1.95 10.00
C ARG A 25 -13.35 2.77 9.68
N ASN A 26 -12.26 2.08 9.34
CA ASN A 26 -11.09 2.75 8.79
C ASN A 26 -11.41 3.30 7.38
N LEU A 27 -11.71 4.60 7.28
CA LEU A 27 -12.20 5.22 6.03
C LEU A 27 -11.14 5.38 4.93
N TYR A 28 -9.85 5.28 5.25
CA TYR A 28 -8.80 5.33 4.24
C TYR A 28 -8.59 3.96 3.59
N VAL A 29 -8.62 2.88 4.38
CA VAL A 29 -8.45 1.51 3.88
C VAL A 29 -9.77 0.92 3.41
N PHE A 30 -10.88 1.27 4.04
CA PHE A 30 -12.22 0.87 3.66
C PHE A 30 -13.12 2.11 3.49
N PRO A 31 -12.92 2.89 2.42
CA PRO A 31 -13.77 4.05 2.13
C PRO A 31 -15.23 3.66 1.89
N PRO A 32 -16.18 4.62 1.99
CA PRO A 32 -17.61 4.35 1.83
C PRO A 32 -17.95 3.49 0.62
N GLY A 33 -17.29 3.76 -0.52
CA GLY A 33 -17.52 3.03 -1.76
C GLY A 33 -17.22 1.53 -1.73
N VAL A 34 -16.43 1.03 -0.78
CA VAL A 34 -16.21 -0.42 -0.62
C VAL A 34 -17.47 -1.13 -0.09
N ALA A 35 -18.31 -0.44 0.67
CA ALA A 35 -19.56 -1.00 1.19
C ALA A 35 -20.78 -0.68 0.30
N ASP A 36 -20.60 0.18 -0.72
CA ASP A 36 -21.67 0.64 -1.61
C ASP A 36 -21.42 0.11 -3.04
N PRO A 37 -22.16 -0.92 -3.49
CA PRO A 37 -22.07 -1.45 -4.84
C PRO A 37 -22.38 -0.40 -5.93
N GLY A 38 -23.08 0.68 -5.59
CA GLY A 38 -23.45 1.78 -6.49
C GLY A 38 -22.39 2.89 -6.58
N ALA A 39 -21.28 2.80 -5.84
CA ALA A 39 -20.29 3.86 -5.80
C ALA A 39 -19.65 4.11 -7.17
N THR A 40 -19.87 5.31 -7.69
CA THR A 40 -19.35 5.76 -9.00
C THR A 40 -17.92 6.31 -8.90
N ASN A 41 -17.49 6.72 -7.70
CA ASN A 41 -16.11 7.14 -7.49
C ASN A 41 -15.18 5.93 -7.58
N THR A 42 -14.19 6.05 -8.46
CA THR A 42 -13.21 4.99 -8.74
C THR A 42 -11.78 5.46 -8.54
N VAL A 43 -11.59 6.72 -8.14
CA VAL A 43 -10.27 7.32 -7.93
C VAL A 43 -9.63 6.71 -6.67
N PRO A 44 -8.46 6.06 -6.78
CA PRO A 44 -7.79 5.47 -5.63
C PRO A 44 -7.39 6.53 -4.61
N ILE A 45 -7.50 6.19 -3.33
CA ILE A 45 -6.87 6.94 -2.25
C ILE A 45 -5.36 6.68 -2.33
N GLN A 46 -4.56 7.73 -2.16
CA GLN A 46 -3.11 7.64 -2.28
C GLN A 46 -2.45 8.11 -0.99
N LEU A 47 -1.66 7.24 -0.37
CA LEU A 47 -0.90 7.53 0.84
C LEU A 47 0.55 7.10 0.64
N ASN A 48 1.50 7.92 1.07
CA ASN A 48 2.88 7.46 1.19
C ASN A 48 3.02 6.56 2.45
N PRO A 49 4.10 5.76 2.57
CA PRO A 49 4.26 4.85 3.70
C PRO A 49 4.21 5.52 5.08
N PRO A 50 4.89 6.66 5.35
CA PRO A 50 4.71 7.38 6.61
C PRO A 50 3.26 7.75 6.92
N GLN A 51 2.52 8.30 5.95
CA GLN A 51 1.12 8.71 6.13
C GLN A 51 0.22 7.54 6.50
N LEU A 52 0.36 6.40 5.79
CA LEU A 52 -0.43 5.22 6.09
C LEU A 52 -0.07 4.63 7.47
N GLU A 53 1.22 4.55 7.79
CA GLU A 53 1.67 4.04 9.09
C GLU A 53 1.15 4.90 10.24
N ASP A 54 1.36 6.22 10.19
CA ASP A 54 0.96 7.16 11.25
C ASP A 54 -0.56 7.10 11.47
N TYR A 55 -1.33 7.03 10.39
CA TYR A 55 -2.77 6.90 10.46
C TYR A 55 -3.18 5.55 11.09
N LEU A 56 -2.61 4.42 10.65
CA LEU A 56 -2.91 3.11 11.26
C LEU A 56 -2.55 3.08 12.75
N LYS A 57 -1.40 3.66 13.15
CA LYS A 57 -1.02 3.80 14.57
C LYS A 57 -2.04 4.58 15.38
N SER A 58 -2.53 5.71 14.85
CA SER A 58 -3.54 6.51 15.55
C SER A 58 -4.84 5.74 15.76
N GLN A 59 -5.23 4.87 14.82
CA GLN A 59 -6.46 4.08 14.95
C GLN A 59 -6.32 3.03 16.05
N VAL A 60 -5.20 2.33 16.14
CA VAL A 60 -4.99 1.31 17.19
C VAL A 60 -5.02 1.94 18.60
N ALA A 61 -4.56 3.19 18.75
CA ALA A 61 -4.64 3.90 20.03
C ALA A 61 -6.08 4.26 20.44
N HIS A 62 -7.01 4.38 19.49
CA HIS A 62 -8.41 4.70 19.74
C HIS A 62 -9.31 3.47 19.81
N ASP A 63 -9.01 2.45 19.01
CA ASP A 63 -9.73 1.17 18.97
C ASP A 63 -8.74 0.02 18.74
N PRO A 64 -8.23 -0.61 19.82
CA PRO A 64 -7.25 -1.68 19.72
C PRO A 64 -7.83 -2.97 19.14
N VAL A 65 -9.14 -3.03 18.85
CA VAL A 65 -9.82 -4.20 18.28
C VAL A 65 -9.76 -4.18 16.75
N GLN A 66 -9.67 -3.00 16.13
CA GLN A 66 -9.65 -2.87 14.67
C GLN A 66 -8.28 -3.23 14.09
N HIS A 67 -8.16 -4.49 13.72
CA HIS A 67 -7.00 -4.99 12.99
C HIS A 67 -7.34 -5.10 11.51
N ILE A 68 -6.44 -4.55 10.68
CA ILE A 68 -6.48 -4.70 9.24
C ILE A 68 -5.41 -5.71 8.86
N TYR A 69 -5.86 -6.87 8.41
CA TYR A 69 -5.00 -7.99 8.07
C TYR A 69 -4.72 -8.01 6.58
N VAL A 70 -3.49 -8.34 6.22
CA VAL A 70 -3.12 -8.69 4.85
C VAL A 70 -3.49 -10.15 4.62
N THR A 71 -4.43 -10.40 3.71
CA THR A 71 -4.88 -11.77 3.39
C THR A 71 -4.03 -12.40 2.30
N SER A 72 -3.54 -11.60 1.36
CA SER A 72 -2.62 -12.05 0.33
C SER A 72 -1.78 -10.93 -0.25
N LEU A 73 -0.62 -11.29 -0.79
CA LEU A 73 0.25 -10.43 -1.56
C LEU A 73 0.55 -11.08 -2.90
N GLU A 74 0.50 -10.31 -3.98
CA GLU A 74 0.88 -10.76 -5.31
C GLU A 74 2.03 -9.90 -5.83
N TYR A 75 3.15 -10.54 -6.15
CA TYR A 75 4.27 -9.91 -6.82
C TYR A 75 3.99 -9.86 -8.31
N CYS A 76 3.84 -8.66 -8.86
CA CYS A 76 3.37 -8.47 -10.22
C CYS A 76 4.41 -7.80 -11.11
N LYS A 77 4.39 -8.16 -12.39
CA LYS A 77 5.20 -7.55 -13.44
C LYS A 77 4.33 -7.05 -14.58
N GLN A 78 4.52 -5.80 -15.00
CA GLN A 78 3.71 -5.21 -16.06
C GLN A 78 4.14 -5.72 -17.45
N LEU A 79 3.19 -6.18 -18.26
CA LEU A 79 3.48 -6.74 -19.58
C LEU A 79 3.88 -5.66 -20.61
N LYS A 80 3.28 -4.48 -20.53
CA LYS A 80 3.54 -3.36 -21.47
C LYS A 80 4.78 -2.54 -21.12
N LYS A 81 5.13 -2.47 -19.84
CA LYS A 81 6.34 -1.81 -19.34
C LYS A 81 7.10 -2.87 -18.56
N PRO A 82 7.81 -3.80 -19.24
CA PRO A 82 8.38 -4.98 -18.59
C PRO A 82 9.27 -4.64 -17.40
N TRP A 83 9.83 -3.42 -17.34
CA TRP A 83 10.67 -2.90 -16.26
C TRP A 83 9.93 -2.46 -14.99
N HIS A 84 8.60 -2.52 -14.98
CA HIS A 84 7.79 -2.11 -13.85
C HIS A 84 7.24 -3.33 -13.12
N GLU A 85 7.69 -3.52 -11.88
CA GLU A 85 7.17 -4.51 -10.96
C GLU A 85 6.58 -3.78 -9.74
N PHE A 86 5.54 -4.36 -9.17
CA PHE A 86 4.72 -3.79 -8.10
C PHE A 86 4.10 -4.91 -7.28
N ILE A 87 3.51 -4.58 -6.12
CA ILE A 87 2.83 -5.55 -5.26
C ILE A 87 1.36 -5.20 -5.19
N ILE A 88 0.49 -6.19 -5.39
CA ILE A 88 -0.94 -6.08 -5.06
C ILE A 88 -1.13 -6.69 -3.67
N VAL A 89 -1.83 -5.98 -2.81
CA VAL A 89 -2.16 -6.35 -1.44
C VAL A 89 -3.66 -6.53 -1.35
N SER A 90 -4.10 -7.69 -0.89
CA SER A 90 -5.50 -7.89 -0.47
C SER A 90 -5.56 -7.76 1.03
N VAL A 91 -6.50 -6.97 1.54
CA VAL A 91 -6.67 -6.72 2.97
C VAL A 91 -8.09 -7.01 3.41
N LYS A 92 -8.24 -7.39 4.68
CA LYS A 92 -9.54 -7.51 5.35
C LYS A 92 -9.53 -6.83 6.70
N SER A 93 -10.70 -6.39 7.15
CA SER A 93 -10.91 -5.95 8.54
C SER A 93 -11.87 -6.91 9.21
N ASP A 94 -11.54 -7.26 10.45
CA ASP A 94 -12.49 -7.92 11.33
C ASP A 94 -13.30 -6.83 12.02
N ASP A 95 -14.54 -6.62 11.56
CA ASP A 95 -15.49 -5.77 12.27
C ASP A 95 -16.36 -6.66 13.17
N GLN A 96 -16.27 -6.47 14.48
CA GLN A 96 -17.00 -7.25 15.48
C GLN A 96 -18.49 -6.90 15.45
N GLY A 97 -19.21 -7.44 14.46
CA GLY A 97 -20.66 -7.29 14.34
C GLY A 97 -21.17 -7.12 12.91
N ALA A 98 -20.29 -6.89 11.93
CA ALA A 98 -20.62 -6.79 10.52
C ALA A 98 -19.90 -7.86 9.69
N ALA A 99 -20.33 -8.03 8.43
CA ALA A 99 -19.59 -8.86 7.50
C ALA A 99 -18.17 -8.29 7.31
N PRO A 100 -17.12 -9.13 7.26
CA PRO A 100 -15.75 -8.67 7.03
C PRO A 100 -15.69 -7.82 5.75
N LEU A 101 -15.03 -6.66 5.86
CA LEU A 101 -14.77 -5.82 4.70
C LEU A 101 -13.47 -6.26 4.05
N GLU A 102 -13.48 -6.36 2.73
CA GLU A 102 -12.29 -6.65 1.92
C GLU A 102 -11.96 -5.46 1.03
N ASN A 103 -10.66 -5.21 0.83
CA ASN A 103 -10.21 -4.21 -0.13
C ASN A 103 -8.86 -4.56 -0.76
N PHE A 104 -8.47 -3.81 -1.79
CA PHE A 104 -7.23 -3.97 -2.52
C PHE A 104 -6.37 -2.72 -2.46
N ILE A 105 -5.06 -2.93 -2.38
CA ILE A 105 -4.05 -1.88 -2.38
C ILE A 105 -2.96 -2.25 -3.39
N VAL A 106 -2.48 -1.26 -4.13
CA VAL A 106 -1.27 -1.37 -4.94
C VAL A 106 -0.14 -0.67 -4.21
N LEU A 107 0.96 -1.37 -4.00
CA LEU A 107 2.21 -0.82 -3.51
C LEU A 107 3.21 -0.73 -4.66
N ASP A 108 3.57 0.48 -5.04
CA ASP A 108 4.53 0.74 -6.11
C ASP A 108 5.43 1.93 -5.81
N ARG A 109 6.49 2.07 -6.62
CA ARG A 109 7.43 3.19 -6.58
C ARG A 109 7.48 3.90 -7.92
N THR A 110 7.19 5.19 -7.93
CA THR A 110 7.22 6.06 -9.11
C THR A 110 8.18 7.24 -8.92
N THR A 111 8.19 8.16 -9.89
CA THR A 111 8.91 9.43 -9.81
C THR A 111 7.94 10.57 -10.02
N THR A 112 8.21 11.74 -9.45
CA THR A 112 7.44 12.97 -9.73
C THR A 112 7.41 13.33 -11.23
N ALA A 113 8.43 12.90 -11.97
CA ALA A 113 8.55 13.11 -13.40
C ALA A 113 7.69 12.14 -14.25
N SER A 114 6.98 11.17 -13.66
CA SER A 114 6.24 10.15 -14.44
C SER A 114 4.93 10.62 -15.07
N SER A 115 4.74 11.93 -15.32
CA SER A 115 3.83 12.33 -16.39
C SER A 115 4.37 11.72 -17.69
N ASP A 116 3.54 10.98 -18.43
CA ASP A 116 3.92 10.09 -19.55
C ASP A 116 4.79 10.75 -20.66
N ARG A 117 4.93 12.09 -20.67
CA ARG A 117 5.81 12.82 -21.59
C ARG A 117 7.28 12.84 -21.17
N ALA A 118 7.59 12.85 -19.87
CA ALA A 118 8.98 12.95 -19.40
C ALA A 118 9.70 11.59 -19.34
N ALA A 119 8.97 10.47 -19.17
CA ALA A 119 9.57 9.13 -19.24
C ALA A 119 10.26 8.84 -20.58
N LYS A 120 9.76 9.39 -21.70
CA LYS A 120 10.42 9.28 -23.02
C LYS A 120 11.73 10.07 -23.12
N HIS A 121 11.89 11.14 -22.34
CA HIS A 121 13.11 11.95 -22.32
C HIS A 121 14.15 11.44 -21.32
N ILE A 122 13.71 10.79 -20.23
CA ILE A 122 14.61 10.26 -19.18
C ILE A 122 15.51 9.13 -19.71
N VAL A 123 15.02 8.30 -20.65
CA VAL A 123 15.86 7.24 -21.25
C VAL A 123 16.96 7.81 -22.16
N ASN A 124 16.79 9.03 -22.68
CA ASN A 124 17.80 9.71 -23.50
C ASN A 124 18.72 10.64 -22.67
N ALA A 125 18.31 11.00 -21.45
CA ALA A 125 19.08 11.84 -20.53
C ALA A 125 19.68 11.02 -19.39
N VAL A 126 20.33 9.89 -19.72
CA VAL A 126 21.16 9.11 -18.78
C VAL A 126 22.47 9.88 -18.49
N SER A 127 22.36 11.15 -18.11
CA SER A 127 23.39 11.80 -17.30
C SER A 127 23.19 11.30 -15.88
N ASN A 128 24.22 10.63 -15.35
CA ASN A 128 24.29 10.04 -14.00
C ASN A 128 24.05 11.02 -12.83
N SER A 129 23.58 12.24 -13.07
CA SER A 129 23.48 13.32 -12.09
C SER A 129 22.07 13.66 -11.63
N GLN A 130 21.00 13.25 -12.34
CA GLN A 130 19.64 13.69 -11.99
C GLN A 130 18.91 12.63 -11.14
N LEU A 131 19.07 12.76 -9.82
CA LEU A 131 18.30 12.03 -8.81
C LEU A 131 16.93 12.71 -8.65
N TYR A 132 15.86 12.02 -9.02
CA TYR A 132 14.49 12.48 -8.74
C TYR A 132 14.04 11.94 -7.39
N PRO A 133 13.23 12.69 -6.61
CA PRO A 133 12.56 12.12 -5.46
C PRO A 133 11.75 10.89 -5.86
N ALA A 134 11.97 9.78 -5.17
CA ALA A 134 11.14 8.60 -5.31
C ALA A 134 9.79 8.82 -4.64
N GLN A 135 8.75 8.25 -5.23
CA GLN A 135 7.41 8.26 -4.68
C GLN A 135 6.98 6.82 -4.47
N ASP A 136 7.21 6.33 -3.26
CA ASP A 136 6.66 5.04 -2.82
C ASP A 136 5.23 5.30 -2.35
N MET A 137 4.25 4.55 -2.86
CA MET A 137 2.83 4.86 -2.64
C MET A 137 2.03 3.59 -2.36
N PHE A 138 1.09 3.70 -1.42
CA PHE A 138 -0.05 2.83 -1.26
C PHE A 138 -1.23 3.46 -1.97
N ARG A 139 -1.68 2.83 -3.06
CA ARG A 139 -2.87 3.23 -3.81
C ARG A 139 -4.00 2.27 -3.45
N ILE A 140 -4.98 2.77 -2.73
CA ILE A 140 -6.06 1.98 -2.12
C ILE A 140 -7.32 2.13 -2.97
N SER A 141 -7.99 1.02 -3.28
CA SER A 141 -9.23 1.07 -4.07
C SER A 141 -10.34 1.78 -3.29
N TYR A 142 -11.03 2.72 -3.94
CA TYR A 142 -12.14 3.43 -3.32
C TYR A 142 -13.41 2.57 -3.23
N ASN A 143 -13.59 1.62 -4.14
CA ASN A 143 -14.83 0.87 -4.29
C ASN A 143 -14.65 -0.65 -4.21
N GLY A 144 -13.52 -1.11 -3.66
CA GLY A 144 -13.25 -2.55 -3.57
C GLY A 144 -12.89 -3.22 -4.90
N SER A 145 -12.87 -2.49 -6.02
CA SER A 145 -12.57 -3.10 -7.33
C SER A 145 -11.07 -3.06 -7.65
N ILE A 146 -10.42 -4.23 -7.64
CA ILE A 146 -9.04 -4.39 -8.11
C ILE A 146 -8.87 -3.93 -9.56
N LYS A 147 -9.85 -4.21 -10.43
CA LYS A 147 -9.82 -3.81 -11.85
C LYS A 147 -9.77 -2.29 -12.00
N ASN A 148 -10.62 -1.57 -11.27
CA ASN A 148 -10.63 -0.10 -11.33
C ASN A 148 -9.35 0.48 -10.75
N LEU A 149 -8.87 -0.06 -9.63
CA LEU A 149 -7.61 0.34 -9.03
C LEU A 149 -6.44 0.20 -10.02
N LEU A 150 -6.28 -0.98 -10.63
CA LEU A 150 -5.21 -1.23 -11.59
C LEU A 150 -5.33 -0.39 -12.86
N ASN A 151 -6.54 -0.11 -13.33
CA ASN A 151 -6.75 0.80 -14.46
C ASN A 151 -6.28 2.21 -14.14
N HIS A 152 -6.65 2.77 -12.98
CA HIS A 152 -6.20 4.11 -12.55
C HIS A 152 -4.69 4.18 -12.36
N CYS A 153 -4.06 3.08 -11.93
CA CYS A 153 -2.61 3.00 -11.79
C CYS A 153 -1.88 2.77 -13.12
N ASN A 154 -2.60 2.58 -14.24
CA ASN A 154 -2.04 2.11 -15.52
C ASN A 154 -1.31 0.76 -15.43
N LEU A 155 -1.78 -0.15 -14.57
CA LEU A 155 -1.20 -1.46 -14.27
C LEU A 155 -2.05 -2.66 -14.72
N SER A 156 -3.14 -2.44 -15.46
CA SER A 156 -4.12 -3.47 -15.79
C SER A 156 -3.65 -4.62 -16.69
N LYS A 157 -2.48 -4.50 -17.32
CA LYS A 157 -1.86 -5.60 -18.09
C LYS A 157 -0.58 -6.06 -17.37
N TYR A 158 -0.71 -7.11 -16.58
CA TYR A 158 0.36 -7.64 -15.74
C TYR A 158 0.33 -9.17 -15.70
N GLU A 159 1.43 -9.75 -15.22
CA GLU A 159 1.54 -11.15 -14.83
C GLU A 159 1.87 -11.22 -13.33
N VAL A 160 1.29 -12.19 -12.64
CA VAL A 160 1.65 -12.52 -11.25
C VAL A 160 2.80 -13.52 -11.28
N LEU A 161 3.95 -13.13 -10.71
CA LEU A 161 5.13 -13.99 -10.66
C LEU A 161 5.08 -14.90 -9.42
N GLU A 162 4.76 -14.32 -8.28
CA GLU A 162 4.69 -14.99 -6.99
C GLU A 162 3.46 -14.50 -6.21
N LYS A 163 2.88 -15.37 -5.39
CA LYS A 163 1.73 -15.05 -4.54
C LYS A 163 1.94 -15.63 -3.15
N LEU A 164 1.75 -14.80 -2.13
CA LEU A 164 1.67 -15.19 -0.73
C LEU A 164 0.21 -15.17 -0.30
N VAL A 165 -0.28 -16.25 0.30
CA VAL A 165 -1.60 -16.29 0.95
C VAL A 165 -1.38 -16.53 2.43
N PHE A 166 -1.86 -15.61 3.27
CA PHE A 166 -1.62 -15.65 4.71
C PHE A 166 -2.63 -16.55 5.40
N ARG A 167 -2.13 -17.35 6.34
CA ARG A 167 -2.95 -18.17 7.24
C ARG A 167 -3.14 -17.40 8.54
N ASN A 168 -4.33 -17.54 9.14
CA ASN A 168 -4.61 -17.06 10.49
C ASN A 168 -4.22 -15.59 10.75
N GLU A 169 -4.45 -14.70 9.78
CA GLU A 169 -4.30 -13.25 10.00
C GLU A 169 -2.91 -12.81 10.49
N ALA A 170 -1.87 -13.58 10.13
CA ALA A 170 -0.53 -13.45 10.70
C ALA A 170 0.25 -12.18 10.31
N PHE A 171 -0.30 -11.30 9.47
CA PHE A 171 0.41 -10.11 9.00
C PHE A 171 -0.51 -8.91 8.90
N LEU A 172 -0.17 -7.84 9.61
CA LEU A 172 -0.96 -6.61 9.68
C LEU A 172 -0.56 -5.64 8.57
N LEU A 173 -1.53 -4.89 8.06
CA LEU A 173 -1.25 -3.81 7.09
C LEU A 173 -0.31 -2.76 7.69
N TYR A 174 -0.38 -2.55 9.01
CA TYR A 174 0.52 -1.69 9.76
C TYR A 174 1.99 -2.12 9.60
N GLU A 175 2.29 -3.41 9.74
CA GLU A 175 3.65 -3.94 9.60
C GLU A 175 4.18 -3.73 8.19
N LEU A 176 3.33 -3.91 7.17
CA LEU A 176 3.68 -3.62 5.79
C LEU A 176 3.99 -2.13 5.57
N ALA A 177 3.17 -1.23 6.14
CA ALA A 177 3.39 0.21 6.04
C ALA A 177 4.70 0.65 6.71
N ALA A 178 4.99 0.15 7.91
CA ALA A 178 6.24 0.42 8.62
C ALA A 178 7.47 -0.12 7.86
N LEU A 179 7.37 -1.33 7.30
CA LEU A 179 8.43 -1.89 6.46
C LEU A 179 8.69 -1.03 5.21
N SER A 180 7.63 -0.65 4.50
CA SER A 180 7.73 0.24 3.34
C SER A 180 8.34 1.58 3.70
N LYS A 181 7.97 2.18 4.85
CA LYS A 181 8.58 3.42 5.35
C LYS A 181 10.07 3.27 5.62
N ALA A 182 10.49 2.17 6.25
CA ALA A 182 11.91 1.91 6.50
C ALA A 182 12.71 1.84 5.18
N ILE A 183 12.13 1.26 4.13
CA ILE A 183 12.74 1.22 2.80
C ILE A 183 12.79 2.63 2.17
N SER A 184 11.66 3.33 2.15
CA SER A 184 11.54 4.68 1.57
C SER A 184 12.49 5.69 2.20
N SER A 185 12.64 5.62 3.52
CA SER A 185 13.49 6.54 4.28
C SER A 185 14.98 6.36 3.95
N ARG A 186 15.39 5.13 3.60
CA ARG A 186 16.78 4.80 3.21
C ARG A 186 17.06 5.12 1.75
N HIS A 187 16.04 5.04 0.90
CA HIS A 187 16.16 5.21 -0.55
C HIS A 187 15.19 6.29 -1.03
N GLN A 188 15.44 7.53 -0.63
CA GLN A 188 14.57 8.68 -0.94
C GLN A 188 14.61 9.11 -2.40
N PHE A 189 15.66 8.70 -3.13
CA PHE A 189 15.88 9.08 -4.52
C PHE A 189 15.63 7.90 -5.45
N TYR A 190 14.90 8.16 -6.53
CA TYR A 190 14.74 7.23 -7.62
C TYR A 190 16.01 7.24 -8.47
N ASN A 191 16.56 6.06 -8.70
CA ASN A 191 17.69 5.87 -9.60
C ASN A 191 17.28 4.84 -10.64
N ALA A 192 17.21 5.24 -11.91
CA ALA A 192 16.74 4.42 -13.02
C ALA A 192 17.65 3.22 -13.37
N LEU A 193 18.80 3.08 -12.71
CA LEU A 193 19.71 1.94 -12.85
C LEU A 193 19.82 1.11 -11.56
N LYS A 194 19.47 1.67 -10.40
CA LYS A 194 19.68 1.04 -9.08
C LYS A 194 18.41 0.91 -8.25
N TYR A 195 17.72 2.02 -7.98
CA TYR A 195 16.66 2.12 -6.97
C TYR A 195 15.33 2.49 -7.62
N GLN A 196 14.87 1.62 -8.52
CA GLN A 196 13.64 1.80 -9.28
C GLN A 196 12.48 0.94 -8.77
N CYS A 197 11.33 0.99 -9.45
CA CYS A 197 10.12 0.22 -9.14
C CYS A 197 10.37 -1.27 -8.88
N PHE A 198 11.04 -1.99 -9.79
CA PHE A 198 11.30 -3.42 -9.56
C PHE A 198 12.19 -3.68 -8.36
N TRP A 199 13.17 -2.81 -8.11
CA TRP A 199 14.11 -3.00 -7.01
C TRP A 199 13.38 -2.81 -5.68
N TYR A 200 12.51 -1.82 -5.62
CA TYR A 200 11.67 -1.53 -4.45
C TYR A 200 10.69 -2.67 -4.18
N ALA A 201 9.91 -3.09 -5.19
CA ALA A 201 8.99 -4.22 -5.05
C ALA A 201 9.73 -5.48 -4.59
N ASN A 202 10.89 -5.79 -5.20
CA ASN A 202 11.69 -6.94 -4.82
C ASN A 202 12.21 -6.86 -3.39
N LEU A 203 12.68 -5.69 -2.95
CA LEU A 203 13.16 -5.51 -1.58
C LEU A 203 12.04 -5.64 -0.55
N VAL A 204 10.86 -5.05 -0.81
CA VAL A 204 9.67 -5.24 0.03
C VAL A 204 9.35 -6.73 0.14
N TRP A 205 9.27 -7.44 -0.98
CA TRP A 205 8.95 -8.87 -1.03
C TRP A 205 9.94 -9.74 -0.25
N GLU A 206 11.24 -9.52 -0.45
CA GLU A 206 12.30 -10.25 0.26
C GLU A 206 12.26 -9.97 1.77
N CYS A 207 11.96 -8.74 2.17
CA CYS A 207 11.81 -8.41 3.58
C CYS A 207 10.60 -9.12 4.19
N ILE A 208 9.45 -9.14 3.51
CA ILE A 208 8.23 -9.82 3.99
C ILE A 208 8.49 -11.31 4.20
N ILE A 209 9.09 -11.99 3.21
CA ILE A 209 9.44 -13.42 3.32
C ILE A 209 10.39 -13.69 4.50
N GLN A 210 11.30 -12.76 4.82
CA GLN A 210 12.24 -12.94 5.93
C GLN A 210 11.68 -12.56 7.31
N VAL A 211 10.73 -11.62 7.37
CA VAL A 211 10.03 -11.27 8.63
C VAL A 211 9.12 -12.43 9.03
N LEU A 212 8.44 -13.01 8.06
CA LEU A 212 7.43 -14.03 8.28
C LEU A 212 8.05 -15.42 8.38
N GLN A 213 7.55 -16.23 9.31
CA GLN A 213 7.90 -17.64 9.36
C GLN A 213 7.17 -18.38 8.23
N SER A 214 7.82 -19.34 7.58
CA SER A 214 7.22 -20.09 6.45
C SER A 214 5.94 -20.85 6.79
N SER A 215 5.61 -21.02 8.08
CA SER A 215 4.35 -21.61 8.56
C SER A 215 3.15 -20.66 8.46
N THR A 216 3.39 -19.36 8.28
CA THR A 216 2.35 -18.30 8.31
C THR A 216 1.71 -18.03 6.95
N PHE A 217 2.30 -18.53 5.86
CA PHE A 217 1.80 -18.28 4.51
C PHE A 217 2.04 -19.45 3.56
N ASP A 218 1.23 -19.50 2.51
CA ASP A 218 1.43 -20.33 1.34
C ASP A 218 2.05 -19.51 0.21
N LEU A 219 3.25 -19.90 -0.23
CA LEU A 219 3.92 -19.30 -1.38
C LEU A 219 3.64 -20.12 -2.64
N THR A 220 2.93 -19.52 -3.58
CA THR A 220 2.74 -20.06 -4.93
C THR A 220 3.58 -19.28 -5.92
N ARG A 221 4.31 -19.99 -6.78
CA ARG A 221 5.03 -19.41 -7.92
C ARG A 221 4.29 -19.76 -9.20
N SER A 222 4.11 -18.80 -10.09
CA SER A 222 3.41 -19.07 -11.34
C SER A 222 4.23 -20.03 -12.22
N ALA A 223 3.61 -21.12 -12.68
CA ALA A 223 4.21 -22.03 -13.65
C ALA A 223 4.38 -21.39 -15.04
N SER A 224 3.63 -20.32 -15.34
CA SER A 224 3.75 -19.57 -16.60
C SER A 224 4.94 -18.61 -16.62
N ALA A 225 5.57 -18.38 -15.47
CA ALA A 225 6.60 -17.37 -15.30
C ALA A 225 7.89 -17.76 -16.04
N LYS A 226 7.90 -17.57 -17.36
CA LYS A 226 9.12 -17.45 -18.15
C LYS A 226 10.00 -16.32 -17.63
N MET A 227 9.42 -15.39 -16.87
CA MET A 227 10.07 -14.23 -16.29
C MET A 227 10.32 -14.47 -14.79
N THR A 228 11.57 -14.29 -14.36
CA THR A 228 11.88 -14.23 -12.93
C THR A 228 11.85 -12.78 -12.41
N ARG A 229 11.73 -12.59 -11.09
CA ARG A 229 11.78 -11.26 -10.47
C ARG A 229 13.07 -10.55 -10.88
N GLY A 230 12.95 -9.30 -11.31
CA GLY A 230 14.11 -8.51 -11.73
C GLY A 230 14.84 -9.02 -12.99
N ASP A 231 14.30 -10.02 -13.70
CA ASP A 231 14.84 -10.47 -14.99
C ASP A 231 14.21 -9.68 -16.13
N PHE A 232 15.07 -9.02 -16.89
CA PHE A 232 14.66 -8.25 -18.05
C PHE A 232 15.60 -8.52 -19.24
N GLY A 233 16.07 -9.76 -19.35
CA GLY A 233 16.98 -10.20 -20.40
C GLY A 233 18.42 -9.75 -20.14
N LYS A 234 19.05 -9.10 -21.12
CA LYS A 234 20.50 -8.79 -21.09
C LYS A 234 20.88 -7.60 -20.19
N ILE A 235 19.91 -6.91 -19.59
CA ILE A 235 20.21 -5.74 -18.75
C ILE A 235 20.47 -6.21 -17.32
N HIS A 236 21.71 -6.02 -16.87
CA HIS A 236 22.11 -6.31 -15.49
C HIS A 236 21.71 -5.13 -14.59
N TYR A 237 20.75 -5.37 -13.70
CA TYR A 237 20.41 -4.42 -12.65
C TYR A 237 20.99 -4.83 -11.31
N LEU A 238 21.02 -3.86 -10.39
CA LEU A 238 21.39 -4.10 -9.02
C LEU A 238 20.37 -5.06 -8.38
N LYS A 239 20.78 -6.31 -8.16
CA LYS A 239 20.02 -7.25 -7.34
C LYS A 239 19.99 -6.73 -5.91
N VAL A 240 18.87 -6.92 -5.23
CA VAL A 240 18.76 -6.66 -3.80
C VAL A 240 19.79 -7.55 -3.08
N SER A 241 20.73 -6.94 -2.37
CA SER A 241 21.74 -7.69 -1.61
C SER A 241 21.14 -8.13 -0.27
N LYS A 242 21.61 -9.28 0.24
CA LYS A 242 21.23 -9.75 1.59
C LYS A 242 21.55 -8.71 2.66
N GLU A 243 22.66 -7.97 2.49
CA GLU A 243 23.06 -6.90 3.39
C GLU A 243 22.04 -5.76 3.42
N GLU A 244 21.52 -5.33 2.25
CA GLU A 244 20.52 -4.26 2.21
C GLU A 244 19.20 -4.71 2.83
N THR A 245 18.77 -5.94 2.54
CA THR A 245 17.61 -6.53 3.21
C THR A 245 17.80 -6.54 4.73
N LEU A 246 18.94 -7.00 5.23
CA LEU A 246 19.21 -7.04 6.67
C LEU A 246 19.19 -5.63 7.29
N LYS A 247 19.76 -4.62 6.63
CA LYS A 247 19.72 -3.23 7.11
C LYS A 247 18.30 -2.71 7.24
N VAL A 248 17.45 -3.00 6.26
CA VAL A 248 16.02 -2.65 6.31
C VAL A 248 15.33 -3.38 7.46
N LEU A 249 15.56 -4.68 7.60
CA LEU A 249 14.93 -5.49 8.65
C LEU A 249 15.33 -5.04 10.05
N VAL A 250 16.58 -4.64 10.26
CA VAL A 250 17.04 -4.07 11.53
C VAL A 250 16.33 -2.75 11.83
N ALA A 251 16.19 -1.87 10.82
CA ALA A 251 15.44 -0.61 10.98
C ALA A 251 13.96 -0.87 11.28
N PHE A 252 13.32 -1.74 10.50
CA PHE A 252 11.93 -2.17 10.70
C PHE A 252 11.72 -2.75 12.10
N ARG A 253 12.53 -3.71 12.55
CA ARG A 253 12.38 -4.32 13.88
C ARG A 253 12.57 -3.30 15.01
N ARG A 254 13.47 -2.34 14.86
CA ARG A 254 13.66 -1.26 15.84
C ARG A 254 12.40 -0.42 15.97
N GLU A 255 11.80 0.00 14.85
CA GLU A 255 10.57 0.80 14.84
C GLU A 255 9.35 -0.01 15.29
N HIS A 256 9.26 -1.26 14.86
CA HIS A 256 8.22 -2.19 15.24
C HIS A 256 8.22 -2.45 16.74
N PHE A 257 9.38 -2.75 17.34
CA PHE A 257 9.51 -2.99 18.78
C PHE A 257 9.08 -1.78 19.62
N ILE A 258 9.43 -0.55 19.18
CA ILE A 258 9.00 0.68 19.84
C ILE A 258 7.46 0.79 19.81
N SER A 259 6.86 0.42 18.69
CA SER A 259 5.42 0.54 18.48
C SER A 259 4.65 -0.53 19.27
N GLU A 260 5.10 -1.79 19.26
CA GLU A 260 4.52 -2.85 20.08
C GLU A 260 4.56 -2.52 21.58
N ARG A 261 5.69 -1.97 22.05
CA ARG A 261 5.80 -1.53 23.44
C ARG A 261 4.79 -0.43 23.76
N TYR A 262 4.68 0.58 22.90
CA TYR A 262 3.69 1.64 23.06
C TYR A 262 2.26 1.08 23.09
N LEU A 263 1.92 0.15 22.18
CA LEU A 263 0.62 -0.51 22.16
C LEU A 263 0.35 -1.35 23.41
N SER A 264 1.38 -1.97 23.98
CA SER A 264 1.26 -2.75 25.22
C SER A 264 1.07 -1.89 26.46
N GLU A 265 1.61 -0.65 26.48
CA GLU A 265 1.48 0.28 27.60
C GLU A 265 0.12 1.00 27.61
N VAL A 266 -0.59 1.02 26.47
CA VAL A 266 -1.92 1.65 26.32
C VAL A 266 -3.07 0.68 26.60
N ARG A 267 -2.81 -0.62 26.67
CA ARG A 267 -3.78 -1.67 27.04
C ARG A 267 -3.87 -1.85 28.55
#